data_AF-A0A0C9YLQ0-F1
#
_entry.id   AF-A0A0C9YLQ0-F1
#
_cell.length_a   1.000
_cell.length_b   1.000
_cell.length_c   1.000
_cell.angle_alpha   90.00
_cell.angle_beta   90.00
_cell.angle_gamma   90.00
#
_symmetry.space_group_name_H-M   'P 1'
#
loop_
_entity.id
_entity.type
_entity.pdbx_description
1 polymer ?
#
loop_
_entity_poly.entity_id
_entity_poly.type
_entity_poly.pdbx_seq_one_letter_code
_entity_poly.pdbx_strand_id
1 'polypeptide(L)'
;MPPSSFKNFYDILGVDRRASTDDATEEGKQAAEIQFHKVREAFETLCDPEKRRAYDTRLSMKADPQRVSEEFVRRTTERREWARKQQEEVQKRTDAFQEKIRREREAKELAKARELEEAAMAADILKDMYQHTPGLMERREAALRVRSSFQIFYQIRPSRFPSERPSANVQSVAAVDNSSDRNVR
;
A
#
# COMPACT_ATOMS: atom_id res chain seq x y z
N MET A 1 10.66 -56.29 -23.95
CA MET A 1 11.42 -55.20 -24.60
C MET A 1 10.75 -54.90 -25.93
N PRO A 2 10.41 -53.63 -26.23
CA PRO A 2 9.87 -53.29 -27.54
C PRO A 2 10.92 -53.57 -28.62
N PRO A 3 10.54 -54.12 -29.79
CA PRO A 3 11.48 -54.34 -30.87
C PRO A 3 12.04 -52.99 -31.33
N SER A 4 13.35 -52.82 -31.17
CA SER A 4 14.07 -51.66 -31.71
C SER A 4 14.10 -51.78 -33.22
N SER A 5 13.11 -51.20 -33.90
CA SER A 5 13.21 -51.01 -35.35
C SER A 5 14.22 -49.89 -35.59
N PHE A 6 15.47 -50.26 -35.84
CA PHE A 6 16.49 -49.31 -36.26
C PHE A 6 16.06 -48.75 -37.61
N LYS A 7 15.52 -47.52 -37.62
CA LYS A 7 15.21 -46.82 -38.87
C LYS A 7 16.53 -46.45 -39.52
N ASN A 8 16.69 -46.82 -40.78
CA ASN A 8 17.88 -46.43 -41.54
C ASN A 8 17.84 -44.91 -41.82
N PHE A 9 19.00 -44.26 -41.99
CA PHE A 9 19.06 -42.83 -42.29
C PHE A 9 18.30 -42.48 -43.57
N TYR A 10 18.34 -43.37 -44.55
CA TYR A 10 17.57 -43.28 -45.78
C TYR A 10 16.05 -43.29 -45.53
N ASP A 11 15.58 -44.10 -44.59
CA ASP A 11 14.15 -44.16 -44.21
C ASP A 11 13.71 -42.89 -43.46
N ILE A 12 14.62 -42.26 -42.72
CA ILE A 12 14.37 -40.99 -42.02
C ILE A 12 14.28 -39.83 -43.01
N LEU A 13 15.14 -39.83 -44.04
CA LEU A 13 15.13 -38.82 -45.09
C LEU A 13 14.03 -39.06 -46.14
N GLY A 14 13.45 -40.26 -46.20
CA GLY A 14 12.47 -40.63 -47.23
C GLY A 14 13.10 -40.79 -48.62
N VAL A 15 14.40 -41.11 -48.68
CA VAL A 15 15.19 -41.14 -49.91
C VAL A 15 15.67 -42.56 -50.18
N ASP A 16 15.60 -43.02 -51.44
CA ASP A 16 16.12 -44.33 -51.83
C ASP A 16 17.65 -44.40 -51.66
N ARG A 17 18.19 -45.56 -51.30
CA ARG A 17 19.64 -45.78 -51.10
C ARG A 17 20.49 -45.47 -52.34
N ARG A 18 19.87 -45.49 -53.52
CA ARG A 18 20.54 -45.22 -54.80
C ARG A 18 20.35 -43.78 -55.30
N ALA A 19 19.56 -42.97 -54.59
CA ALA A 19 19.30 -41.61 -55.01
C ALA A 19 20.57 -40.75 -54.89
N SER A 20 20.72 -39.79 -55.81
CA SER A 20 21.81 -38.83 -55.78
C SER A 20 21.63 -37.84 -54.63
N THR A 21 22.71 -37.17 -54.21
CA THR A 21 22.66 -36.14 -53.14
C THR A 21 21.68 -35.00 -53.43
N ASP A 22 21.37 -34.78 -54.71
CA ASP A 22 20.48 -33.72 -55.17
C ASP A 22 19.00 -34.14 -55.20
N ASP A 23 18.70 -35.44 -55.04
CA ASP A 23 17.33 -35.99 -55.14
C ASP A 23 16.55 -35.94 -53.82
N ALA A 24 17.15 -35.44 -52.74
CA ALA A 24 16.46 -35.29 -51.47
C ALA A 24 15.38 -34.20 -51.58
N THR A 25 14.12 -34.55 -51.33
CA THR A 25 13.01 -33.61 -51.31
C THR A 25 13.24 -32.55 -50.23
N GLU A 26 12.86 -31.30 -50.52
CA GLU A 26 13.00 -30.20 -49.54
C GLU A 26 12.25 -30.48 -48.24
N GLU A 27 11.11 -31.19 -48.32
CA GLU A 27 10.36 -31.66 -47.16
C GLU A 27 11.17 -32.64 -46.29
N GLY A 28 11.89 -33.57 -46.92
CA GLY A 28 12.76 -34.51 -46.23
C GLY A 28 13.93 -33.81 -45.52
N LYS A 29 14.52 -32.79 -46.16
CA LYS A 29 15.58 -31.96 -45.56
C LYS A 29 15.06 -31.20 -44.33
N GLN A 30 13.91 -30.55 -44.42
CA GLN A 30 13.30 -29.82 -43.30
C GLN A 30 12.92 -30.74 -42.14
N ALA A 31 12.33 -31.90 -42.43
CA ALA A 31 11.98 -32.89 -41.40
C ALA A 31 13.24 -33.39 -40.67
N ALA A 32 14.32 -33.65 -41.41
CA ALA A 32 15.61 -34.07 -40.84
C ALA A 32 16.23 -32.97 -39.97
N GLU A 33 16.19 -31.72 -40.41
CA GLU A 33 16.68 -30.57 -39.65
C GLU A 33 15.92 -30.41 -38.32
N ILE A 34 14.59 -30.53 -38.33
CA ILE A 34 13.77 -30.49 -37.11
C ILE A 34 14.15 -31.62 -36.14
N GLN A 35 14.36 -32.84 -36.64
CA GLN A 35 14.80 -33.97 -35.80
C GLN A 35 16.20 -33.73 -35.24
N PHE A 36 17.10 -33.21 -36.05
CA PHE A 36 18.46 -32.87 -35.63
C PHE A 36 18.45 -31.82 -34.50
N HIS A 37 17.63 -30.77 -34.63
CA HIS A 37 17.45 -29.78 -33.57
C HIS A 37 16.93 -30.40 -32.28
N LYS A 38 15.93 -31.30 -32.35
CA LYS A 38 15.42 -32.00 -31.16
C LYS A 38 16.48 -32.84 -30.47
N VAL A 39 17.26 -33.61 -31.23
CA VAL A 39 18.34 -34.44 -30.67
C VAL A 39 19.42 -33.55 -30.04
N ARG A 40 19.79 -32.46 -30.72
CA ARG A 40 20.76 -31.49 -30.20
C ARG A 40 20.26 -30.83 -28.91
N GLU A 41 19.02 -30.37 -28.86
CA GLU A 41 18.42 -29.75 -27.66
C GLU A 41 18.35 -30.75 -26.50
N ALA A 42 17.96 -32.00 -26.79
CA ALA A 42 17.96 -33.08 -25.79
C ALA A 42 19.38 -33.33 -25.26
N PHE A 43 20.38 -33.37 -26.14
CA PHE A 43 21.78 -33.53 -25.75
C PHE A 43 22.26 -32.36 -24.89
N GLU A 44 22.04 -31.11 -25.32
CA GLU A 44 22.43 -29.90 -24.58
C GLU A 44 21.75 -29.84 -23.20
N THR A 45 20.50 -30.30 -23.09
CA THR A 45 19.74 -30.32 -21.83
C THR A 45 20.20 -31.43 -20.89
N LEU A 46 20.50 -32.63 -21.42
CA LEU A 46 20.90 -33.79 -20.61
C LEU A 46 22.39 -33.81 -20.25
N CYS A 47 23.23 -33.14 -21.03
CA CYS A 47 24.67 -33.02 -20.79
C CYS A 47 24.97 -32.10 -19.59
N ASP A 48 24.21 -31.01 -19.44
CA ASP A 48 24.34 -30.09 -18.31
C ASP A 48 23.53 -30.59 -17.09
N PRO A 49 24.17 -30.88 -15.94
CA PRO A 49 23.48 -31.40 -14.76
C PRO A 49 22.48 -30.43 -14.13
N GLU A 50 22.62 -29.12 -14.34
CA GLU A 50 21.64 -28.14 -13.87
C GLU A 50 20.39 -28.13 -14.76
N LYS A 51 20.60 -28.09 -16.09
CA LYS A 51 19.49 -28.15 -17.06
C LYS A 51 18.72 -29.45 -16.97
N ARG A 52 19.42 -30.58 -16.79
CA ARG A 52 18.80 -31.89 -16.57
C ARG A 52 17.91 -31.90 -15.34
N ARG A 53 18.39 -31.38 -14.20
CA ARG A 53 17.60 -31.27 -12.97
C ARG A 53 16.34 -30.42 -13.16
N ALA A 54 16.45 -29.29 -13.87
CA ALA A 54 15.31 -28.45 -14.18
C ALA A 54 14.29 -29.18 -15.09
N TYR A 55 14.76 -29.91 -16.10
CA TYR A 55 13.92 -30.72 -16.97
C TYR A 55 13.19 -31.83 -16.20
N ASP A 56 13.91 -32.59 -15.37
CA ASP A 56 13.34 -33.65 -14.55
C ASP A 56 12.30 -33.12 -13.56
N THR A 57 12.53 -31.92 -13.00
CA THR A 57 11.56 -31.22 -12.14
C THR A 57 10.30 -30.84 -12.91
N ARG A 58 10.44 -30.32 -14.14
CA ARG A 58 9.28 -30.01 -14.99
C ARG A 58 8.52 -31.27 -15.41
N LEU A 59 9.23 -32.37 -15.64
CA LEU A 59 8.63 -33.65 -15.98
C LEU A 59 7.86 -34.25 -14.80
N SER A 60 8.43 -34.20 -13.59
CA SER A 60 7.76 -34.66 -12.38
C SER A 60 6.51 -33.83 -12.05
N MET A 61 6.54 -32.52 -12.28
CA MET A 61 5.37 -31.65 -12.19
C MET A 61 4.25 -32.02 -13.18
N LYS A 62 4.60 -32.54 -14.36
CA LYS A 62 3.63 -32.99 -15.37
C LYS A 62 3.08 -34.39 -15.11
N ALA A 63 3.83 -35.23 -14.39
CA ALA A 63 3.49 -36.63 -14.15
C ALA A 63 2.24 -36.80 -13.29
N ASP A 64 2.02 -35.91 -12.30
CA ASP A 64 0.87 -35.95 -11.40
C ASP A 64 0.03 -34.66 -11.51
N PRO A 65 -0.88 -34.54 -12.50
CA PRO A 65 -1.81 -33.41 -12.59
C PRO A 65 -2.62 -33.18 -11.31
N GLN A 66 -2.92 -34.25 -10.56
CA GLN A 66 -3.64 -34.17 -9.29
C GLN A 66 -2.85 -33.42 -8.21
N ARG A 67 -1.54 -33.65 -8.08
CA ARG A 67 -0.70 -32.94 -7.10
C ARG A 67 -0.63 -31.44 -7.37
N VAL A 68 -0.56 -31.05 -8.65
CA VAL A 68 -0.60 -29.64 -9.05
C VAL A 68 -1.96 -29.02 -8.72
N SER A 69 -3.05 -29.77 -8.91
CA SER A 69 -4.40 -29.33 -8.54
C SER A 69 -4.54 -29.11 -7.03
N GLU A 70 -4.07 -30.05 -6.21
CA GLU A 70 -4.12 -29.96 -4.74
C GLU A 70 -3.31 -28.78 -4.19
N GLU A 71 -2.06 -28.60 -4.64
CA GLU A 71 -1.23 -27.46 -4.26
C GLU A 71 -1.85 -26.13 -4.70
N PHE A 72 -2.48 -26.09 -5.88
CA PHE A 72 -3.20 -24.90 -6.34
C PHE A 72 -4.40 -24.58 -5.45
N VAL A 73 -5.17 -25.59 -5.06
CA VAL A 73 -6.29 -25.44 -4.10
C VAL A 73 -5.76 -24.91 -2.77
N ARG A 74 -4.68 -25.50 -2.21
CA ARG A 74 -4.07 -25.05 -0.95
C ARG A 74 -3.62 -23.59 -1.01
N ARG A 75 -2.91 -23.19 -2.06
CA ARG A 75 -2.49 -21.78 -2.25
C ARG A 75 -3.67 -20.84 -2.41
N THR A 76 -4.76 -21.31 -2.99
CA THR A 76 -5.96 -20.49 -3.18
C THR A 76 -6.72 -20.32 -1.86
N THR A 77 -6.82 -21.36 -1.03
CA THR A 77 -7.40 -21.26 0.31
C THR A 77 -6.53 -20.40 1.22
N GLU A 78 -5.21 -20.60 1.23
CA GLU A 78 -4.26 -19.77 2.00
C GLU A 78 -4.38 -18.28 1.64
N ARG A 79 -4.43 -17.94 0.33
CA ARG A 79 -4.62 -16.55 -0.11
C ARG A 79 -5.95 -15.96 0.33
N ARG A 80 -7.04 -16.75 0.30
CA ARG A 80 -8.36 -16.31 0.78
C ARG A 80 -8.35 -16.06 2.29
N GLU A 81 -7.76 -16.96 3.06
CA GLU A 81 -7.62 -16.80 4.51
C GLU A 81 -6.76 -15.60 4.87
N TRP A 82 -5.65 -15.41 4.16
CA TRP A 82 -4.79 -14.24 4.35
C TRP A 82 -5.55 -12.94 4.04
N ALA A 83 -6.30 -12.91 2.93
CA ALA A 83 -7.14 -11.77 2.60
C ALA A 83 -8.20 -11.49 3.67
N ARG A 84 -8.83 -12.54 4.23
CA ARG A 84 -9.80 -12.41 5.32
C ARG A 84 -9.16 -11.83 6.58
N LYS A 85 -7.99 -12.34 6.99
CA LYS A 85 -7.24 -11.80 8.14
C LYS A 85 -6.86 -10.33 7.95
N GLN A 86 -6.42 -9.96 6.76
CA GLN A 86 -6.10 -8.57 6.45
C GLN A 86 -7.34 -7.66 6.53
N GLN A 87 -8.48 -8.11 6.02
CA GLN A 87 -9.75 -7.38 6.17
C GLN A 87 -10.17 -7.24 7.63
N GLU A 88 -10.08 -8.31 8.42
CA GLU A 88 -10.38 -8.31 9.86
C GLU A 88 -9.48 -7.32 10.62
N GLU A 89 -8.18 -7.28 10.32
CA GLU A 89 -7.25 -6.33 10.93
C GLU A 89 -7.56 -4.87 10.56
N VAL A 90 -7.88 -4.61 9.29
CA VAL A 90 -8.28 -3.27 8.83
C VAL A 90 -9.57 -2.85 9.52
N GLN A 91 -10.58 -3.72 9.57
CA GLN A 91 -11.84 -3.46 10.25
C GLN A 91 -11.61 -3.16 11.74
N LYS A 92 -10.77 -3.94 12.42
CA LYS A 92 -10.43 -3.71 13.82
C LYS A 92 -9.77 -2.34 14.04
N ARG A 93 -8.91 -1.89 13.11
CA ARG A 93 -8.29 -0.57 13.18
C ARG A 93 -9.32 0.54 12.96
N THR A 94 -10.23 0.38 12.01
CA THR A 94 -11.28 1.38 11.77
C THR A 94 -12.23 1.47 12.95
N ASP A 95 -12.62 0.34 13.54
CA ASP A 95 -13.52 0.31 14.69
C ASP A 95 -12.87 0.94 15.92
N ALA A 96 -11.60 0.62 16.19
CA ALA A 96 -10.85 1.25 17.29
C ALA A 96 -10.69 2.77 17.10
N PHE A 97 -10.51 3.23 15.86
CA PHE A 97 -10.43 4.64 15.54
C PHE A 97 -11.79 5.35 15.74
N GLN A 98 -12.87 4.75 15.27
CA GLN A 98 -14.23 5.27 15.48
C GLN A 98 -14.59 5.34 16.97
N GLU A 99 -14.23 4.31 17.74
CA GLU A 99 -14.44 4.27 19.18
C GLU A 99 -13.68 5.41 19.89
N LYS A 100 -12.43 5.67 19.46
CA LYS A 100 -11.65 6.79 19.98
C LYS A 100 -12.32 8.14 19.70
N ILE A 101 -12.80 8.35 18.47
CA ILE A 101 -13.54 9.56 18.10
C ILE A 101 -14.80 9.72 18.95
N ARG A 102 -15.54 8.63 19.16
CA ARG A 102 -16.76 8.64 19.98
C ARG A 102 -16.45 9.08 21.41
N ARG A 103 -15.45 8.48 22.05
CA ARG A 103 -15.01 8.84 23.41
C ARG A 103 -14.54 10.28 23.51
N GLU A 104 -13.78 10.76 22.53
CA GLU A 104 -13.33 12.15 22.49
C GLU A 104 -14.51 13.12 22.38
N ARG A 105 -15.52 12.79 21.57
CA ARG A 105 -16.74 13.58 21.44
C ARG A 105 -17.53 13.62 22.75
N GLU A 106 -17.74 12.48 23.39
CA GLU A 106 -18.42 12.39 24.69
C GLU A 106 -17.68 13.17 25.77
N ALA A 107 -16.34 13.06 25.82
CA ALA A 107 -15.52 13.82 26.75
C ALA A 107 -15.61 15.34 26.51
N LYS A 108 -15.64 15.77 25.24
CA LYS A 108 -15.84 17.19 24.88
C LYS A 108 -17.22 17.69 25.28
N GLU A 109 -18.28 16.91 25.06
CA GLU A 109 -19.63 17.29 25.47
C GLU A 109 -19.74 17.38 27.00
N LEU A 110 -19.13 16.44 27.73
CA LEU A 110 -19.09 16.50 29.20
C LEU A 110 -18.28 17.70 29.71
N ALA A 111 -17.16 18.03 29.07
CA ALA A 111 -16.36 19.21 29.41
C ALA A 111 -17.15 20.51 29.18
N LYS A 112 -17.85 20.62 28.04
CA LYS A 112 -18.74 21.76 27.76
C LYS A 112 -19.88 21.87 28.78
N ALA A 113 -20.46 20.74 29.20
CA ALA A 113 -21.51 20.74 30.21
C ALA A 113 -21.00 21.28 31.55
N ARG A 114 -19.81 20.84 31.99
CA ARG A 114 -19.16 21.37 33.20
C ARG A 114 -18.84 22.86 33.09
N GLU A 115 -18.30 23.29 31.95
CA GLU A 115 -18.01 24.70 31.70
C GLU A 115 -19.29 25.56 31.78
N LEU A 116 -20.41 25.04 31.26
CA LEU A 116 -21.70 25.72 31.34
C LEU A 116 -22.24 25.79 32.77
N GLU A 117 -22.11 24.73 33.56
CA GLU A 117 -22.47 24.72 34.99
C GLU A 117 -21.62 25.70 35.80
N GLU A 118 -20.30 25.70 35.58
CA GLU A 118 -19.37 26.64 36.22
C GLU A 118 -19.69 28.09 35.84
N ALA A 119 -19.97 28.35 34.55
CA ALA A 119 -20.39 29.66 34.07
C ALA A 119 -21.72 30.11 34.69
N ALA A 120 -22.67 29.20 34.89
CA ALA A 120 -23.94 29.48 35.55
C ALA A 120 -23.73 29.86 37.03
N MET A 121 -22.93 29.09 37.78
CA MET A 121 -22.59 29.42 39.17
C MET A 121 -21.87 30.78 39.28
N ALA A 122 -20.93 31.06 38.37
CA ALA A 122 -20.24 32.34 38.32
C ALA A 122 -21.19 33.50 38.03
N ALA A 123 -22.15 33.30 37.12
CA ALA A 123 -23.19 34.30 36.82
C ALA A 123 -24.07 34.58 38.05
N ASP A 124 -24.44 33.55 38.82
CA ASP A 124 -25.22 33.71 40.05
C ASP A 124 -24.44 34.47 41.14
N ILE A 125 -23.17 34.16 41.35
CA ILE A 125 -22.30 34.90 42.29
C ILE A 125 -22.18 36.37 41.87
N LEU A 126 -21.95 36.64 40.59
CA LEU A 126 -21.87 38.01 40.08
C LEU A 126 -23.19 38.76 40.30
N LYS A 127 -24.32 38.10 40.05
CA LYS A 127 -25.65 38.66 40.29
C LYS A 127 -25.84 39.04 41.76
N ASP A 128 -25.44 38.17 42.68
CA ASP A 128 -25.50 38.43 44.12
C ASP A 128 -24.62 39.62 44.53
N MET A 129 -23.38 39.68 44.03
CA MET A 129 -22.48 40.82 44.25
C MET A 129 -23.10 42.14 43.77
N TYR A 130 -23.78 42.13 42.62
CA TYR A 130 -24.45 43.33 42.08
C TYR A 130 -25.62 43.80 42.94
N GLN A 131 -26.37 42.87 43.55
CA GLN A 131 -27.45 43.22 44.48
C GLN A 131 -26.91 43.91 45.73
N HIS A 132 -25.74 43.50 46.21
CA HIS A 132 -25.11 44.07 47.40
C HIS A 132 -24.28 45.34 47.16
N THR A 133 -23.88 45.62 45.92
CA THR A 133 -23.00 46.76 45.60
C THR A 133 -23.46 47.48 44.32
N PRO A 134 -24.54 48.26 44.36
CA PRO A 134 -25.09 48.89 43.14
C PRO A 134 -24.09 49.83 42.43
N GLY A 135 -23.20 50.50 43.19
CA GLY A 135 -22.17 51.38 42.63
C GLY A 135 -21.08 50.66 41.81
N LEU A 136 -21.02 49.33 41.85
CA LEU A 136 -20.06 48.55 41.04
C LEU A 136 -20.44 48.53 39.56
N MET A 137 -21.74 48.55 39.23
CA MET A 137 -22.23 48.68 37.84
C MET A 137 -21.84 50.03 37.24
N GLU A 138 -22.08 51.11 37.96
CA GLU A 138 -21.74 52.47 37.53
C GLU A 138 -20.23 52.62 37.26
N ARG A 139 -19.40 52.08 38.15
CA ARG A 139 -17.93 52.07 37.97
C ARG A 139 -17.51 51.24 36.76
N ARG A 140 -18.14 50.09 36.53
CA ARG A 140 -17.87 49.23 35.36
C ARG A 140 -18.23 49.95 34.06
N GLU A 141 -19.39 50.60 33.99
CA GLU A 141 -19.80 51.37 32.82
C GLU A 141 -18.88 52.56 32.57
N ALA A 142 -18.51 53.30 33.61
CA ALA A 142 -17.54 54.40 33.51
C ALA A 142 -16.19 53.90 32.95
N ALA A 143 -15.69 52.76 33.43
CA ALA A 143 -14.45 52.15 32.94
C ALA A 143 -14.56 51.68 31.47
N LEU A 144 -15.69 51.09 31.06
CA LEU A 144 -15.92 50.70 29.68
C LEU A 144 -15.99 51.91 28.74
N ARG A 145 -16.62 53.01 29.16
CA ARG A 145 -16.63 54.27 28.41
C ARG A 145 -15.20 54.80 28.20
N VAL A 146 -14.38 54.84 29.25
CA VAL A 146 -12.96 55.23 29.15
C VAL A 146 -12.19 54.29 28.22
N ARG A 147 -12.42 52.97 28.31
CA ARG A 147 -11.75 52.01 27.41
C ARG A 147 -12.15 52.20 25.94
N SER A 148 -13.44 52.43 25.66
CA SER A 148 -13.92 52.70 24.31
C SER A 148 -13.34 54.00 23.73
N SER A 149 -13.22 55.06 24.53
CA SER A 149 -12.60 56.31 24.07
C SER A 149 -11.10 56.14 23.80
N PHE A 150 -10.40 55.32 24.58
CA PHE A 150 -9.00 54.95 24.31
C PHE A 150 -8.85 54.12 23.02
N GLN A 151 -9.73 53.17 22.74
CA GLN A 151 -9.62 52.32 21.54
C GLN A 151 -9.80 53.10 20.23
N ILE A 152 -10.64 54.15 20.23
CA ILE A 152 -10.77 55.09 19.12
C ILE A 152 -9.46 55.86 18.90
N PHE A 153 -8.78 56.27 19.98
CA PHE A 153 -7.50 56.97 19.89
C PHE A 153 -6.40 56.11 19.26
N TYR A 154 -6.39 54.79 19.49
CA TYR A 154 -5.40 53.87 18.91
C TYR A 154 -5.67 53.50 17.44
N GLN A 155 -6.91 53.65 16.94
CA GLN A 155 -7.21 53.49 15.50
C GLN A 155 -6.84 54.73 14.67
N ILE A 156 -6.71 55.91 15.30
CA ILE A 156 -6.40 57.19 14.63
C ILE A 156 -4.89 57.47 14.57
N ARG A 157 -4.04 56.75 15.31
CA ARG A 157 -2.59 56.76 15.06
C ARG A 157 -2.23 55.73 13.99
N PRO A 158 -2.04 56.12 12.72
CA PRO A 158 -1.46 55.21 11.74
C PRO A 158 -0.11 54.75 12.30
N SER A 159 0.04 53.43 12.38
CA SER A 159 1.30 52.73 12.66
C SER A 159 2.39 53.26 11.73
N ARG A 160 3.10 54.30 12.16
CA ARG A 160 4.28 54.87 11.50
C ARG A 160 5.56 54.17 11.94
N PHE A 161 5.45 52.95 12.47
CA PHE A 161 6.58 52.05 12.61
C PHE A 161 6.62 51.18 11.36
N PRO A 162 7.57 51.42 10.43
CA PRO A 162 7.83 50.49 9.34
C PRO A 162 8.28 49.17 9.97
N SER A 163 7.41 48.18 9.91
CA SER A 163 7.72 46.80 10.19
C SER A 163 8.60 46.27 9.04
N GLU A 164 9.87 46.65 9.03
CA GLU A 164 10.92 45.90 8.32
C GLU A 164 11.11 44.58 9.07
N ARG A 165 10.19 43.64 8.86
CA ARG A 165 10.47 42.24 9.12
C ARG A 165 11.05 41.67 7.82
N PRO A 166 12.34 41.30 7.78
CA PRO A 166 12.85 40.55 6.64
C PRO A 166 12.03 39.27 6.52
N SER A 167 11.46 39.09 5.33
CA SER A 167 10.79 37.87 4.91
C SER A 167 11.80 36.72 4.95
N ALA A 168 11.91 36.06 6.10
CA ALA A 168 12.56 34.77 6.20
C ALA A 168 11.71 33.79 5.40
N ASN A 169 12.07 33.65 4.13
CA ASN A 169 11.67 32.57 3.26
C ASN A 169 12.21 31.27 3.85
N VAL A 170 11.53 30.75 4.88
CA VAL A 170 11.76 29.42 5.41
C VAL A 170 11.17 28.47 4.37
N GLN A 171 12.03 28.09 3.43
CA GLN A 171 11.83 26.89 2.62
C GLN A 171 11.57 25.75 3.61
N SER A 172 10.32 25.35 3.72
CA SER A 172 9.91 24.13 4.38
C SER A 172 10.56 22.98 3.63
N VAL A 173 11.74 22.55 4.11
CA VAL A 173 12.39 21.33 3.68
C VAL A 173 11.41 20.21 3.95
N ALA A 174 10.91 19.62 2.85
CA ALA A 174 10.10 18.43 2.89
C ALA A 174 10.89 17.35 3.67
N ALA A 175 10.39 17.02 4.86
CA ALA A 175 10.79 15.80 5.53
C ALA A 175 10.30 14.63 4.66
N VAL A 176 11.20 14.15 3.82
CA VAL A 176 11.13 12.84 3.17
C VAL A 176 11.25 11.82 4.30
N ASP A 177 10.12 11.37 4.82
CA ASP A 177 10.08 10.19 5.68
C ASP A 177 10.39 8.97 4.83
N ASN A 178 11.67 8.60 4.89
CA ASN A 178 12.25 7.35 4.44
C ASN A 178 11.48 6.17 5.06
N SER A 179 10.50 5.65 4.32
CA SER A 179 9.90 4.34 4.59
C SER A 179 10.77 3.24 3.97
N SER A 180 12.02 3.14 4.45
CA SER A 180 12.86 1.96 4.26
C SER A 180 12.63 1.04 5.45
N ASP A 181 11.57 0.24 5.40
CA ASP A 181 11.49 -0.98 6.20
C ASP A 181 10.39 -1.91 5.69
N ARG A 182 10.68 -2.58 4.56
CA ARG A 182 10.06 -3.86 4.21
C ARG A 182 11.08 -4.75 3.54
N ASN A 183 11.96 -5.30 4.35
CA ASN A 183 12.65 -6.54 3.99
C ASN A 183 12.85 -7.39 5.24
N VAL A 184 11.81 -8.14 5.61
CA VAL A 184 11.96 -9.30 6.50
C VAL A 184 11.21 -10.47 5.86
N ARG A 185 12.05 -11.35 5.29
CA ARG A 185 11.97 -12.81 5.14
C ARG A 185 10.61 -13.49 5.20
#